data_AF-K0VMW0-F1
#
_entry.id   AF-K0VMW0-F1
#
_cell.length_a   1.000
_cell.length_b   1.000
_cell.length_c   1.000
_cell.angle_alpha   90.00
_cell.angle_beta   90.00
_cell.angle_gamma   90.00
#
_symmetry.space_group_name_H-M   'P 1'
#
loop_
_entity.id
_entity.type
_entity.pdbx_description
1 polymer ?
#
loop_
_entity_poly.entity_id
_entity_poly.type
_entity_poly.pdbx_seq_one_letter_code
_entity_poly.pdbx_strand_id
1 'polypeptide(L)'
;RLAPYDIRNARIAHQTDVIEDGNWKLTMENNRECYHCSANHPELCVSFVDLDFGFDPETLSPEDREQAEEHFRLYEERTKAWEADGFPSAAVEQLADCATNFRTQRLIIAGAGESQTHDATAASSKLLGHMTRKDLGDTHLWGHNSWNHFMGDHAVVATVIPLSAGKTLVRTKWLVHKDAVEGIDYDLDKLTDVWIATTDQDADLVARSHAGTLDLAYQPGPYSRFSETNLDKFATWYIDRMRAHGY
;
A
#
# COMPACT_ATOMS: atom_id res chain seq x y z
N ARG A 1 -4.47 16.44 -1.75
CA ARG A 1 -5.25 15.23 -1.38
C ARG A 1 -5.21 14.95 0.12
N LEU A 2 -4.08 15.17 0.80
CA LEU A 2 -3.97 14.84 2.23
C LEU A 2 -4.51 15.89 3.22
N ALA A 3 -4.78 17.13 2.77
CA ALA A 3 -5.20 18.21 3.66
C ALA A 3 -6.42 17.85 4.55
N PRO A 4 -7.46 17.17 4.06
CA PRO A 4 -8.60 16.75 4.87
C PRO A 4 -8.28 15.79 6.03
N TYR A 5 -7.18 15.03 5.95
CA TYR A 5 -6.78 14.11 7.02
C TYR A 5 -6.07 14.82 8.19
N ASP A 6 -5.76 16.12 8.06
CA ASP A 6 -5.14 16.96 9.10
C ASP A 6 -4.01 16.26 9.88
N ILE A 7 -3.07 15.66 9.15
CA ILE A 7 -1.99 14.83 9.71
C ILE A 7 -1.15 15.58 10.77
N ARG A 8 -1.11 16.92 10.72
CA ARG A 8 -0.45 17.77 11.73
C ARG A 8 -1.10 17.66 13.12
N ASN A 9 -2.39 17.33 13.18
CA ASN A 9 -3.14 17.09 14.41
C ASN A 9 -3.42 15.59 14.64
N ALA A 10 -2.73 14.71 13.93
CA ALA A 10 -2.73 13.29 14.27
C ALA A 10 -1.73 13.00 15.39
N ARG A 11 -1.92 11.90 16.11
CA ARG A 11 -0.93 11.32 17.03
C ARG A 11 -0.58 9.91 16.59
N ILE A 12 0.64 9.48 16.89
CA ILE A 12 1.04 8.09 16.72
C ILE A 12 0.34 7.26 17.80
N ALA A 13 -0.54 6.36 17.39
CA ALA A 13 -1.13 5.35 18.27
C ALA A 13 -0.17 4.18 18.47
N HIS A 14 0.48 3.75 17.39
CA HIS A 14 1.42 2.63 17.40
C HIS A 14 2.57 2.85 16.42
N GLN A 15 3.72 2.26 16.71
CA GLN A 15 4.85 2.19 15.80
C GLN A 15 5.51 0.81 15.91
N THR A 16 5.82 0.23 14.77
CA THR A 16 6.68 -0.96 14.65
C THR A 16 7.90 -0.65 13.80
N ASP A 17 9.01 -1.32 14.12
CA ASP A 17 10.22 -1.34 13.32
C ASP A 17 10.55 -2.80 13.03
N VAL A 18 10.50 -3.21 11.75
CA VAL A 18 10.87 -4.55 11.29
C VAL A 18 12.18 -4.47 10.52
N ILE A 19 13.10 -5.40 10.79
CA ILE A 19 14.35 -5.54 10.02
C ILE A 19 14.17 -6.66 9.01
N GLU A 20 14.10 -6.29 7.74
CA GLU A 20 14.09 -7.25 6.64
C GLU A 20 15.52 -7.66 6.27
N ASP A 21 15.73 -8.96 6.09
CA ASP A 21 16.98 -9.55 5.60
C ASP A 21 17.09 -9.44 4.07
N GLY A 22 16.94 -8.23 3.56
CA GLY A 22 17.04 -7.95 2.14
C GLY A 22 17.45 -6.51 1.80
N ASN A 23 17.84 -6.33 0.53
CA ASN A 23 18.15 -5.02 0.00
C ASN A 23 16.88 -4.16 -0.10
N TRP A 24 16.97 -2.88 0.23
CA TRP A 24 15.82 -1.96 0.22
C TRP A 24 15.09 -1.87 -1.12
N LYS A 25 15.76 -2.15 -2.24
CA LYS A 25 15.12 -2.20 -3.55
C LYS A 25 14.12 -3.35 -3.65
N LEU A 26 14.43 -4.51 -3.07
CA LEU A 26 13.51 -5.65 -3.02
C LEU A 26 12.29 -5.34 -2.15
N THR A 27 12.48 -4.65 -1.02
CA THR A 27 11.36 -4.13 -0.22
C THR A 27 10.44 -3.22 -1.04
N MET A 28 11.03 -2.31 -1.82
CA MET A 28 10.26 -1.39 -2.68
C MET A 28 9.62 -2.11 -3.86
N GLU A 29 10.28 -3.10 -4.46
CA GLU A 29 9.72 -3.91 -5.55
C GLU A 29 8.52 -4.73 -5.05
N ASN A 30 8.66 -5.43 -3.90
CA ASN A 30 7.57 -6.17 -3.25
C ASN A 30 6.36 -5.27 -2.98
N ASN A 31 6.57 -4.06 -2.46
CA ASN A 31 5.47 -3.12 -2.19
C ASN A 31 4.73 -2.60 -3.45
N ARG A 32 5.32 -2.69 -4.65
CA ARG A 32 4.81 -2.01 -5.85
C ARG A 32 3.88 -2.89 -6.70
N GLU A 33 3.70 -4.14 -6.31
CA GLU A 33 2.83 -5.12 -6.95
C GLU A 33 1.96 -5.83 -5.91
N CYS A 34 0.92 -6.50 -6.40
CA CYS A 34 0.08 -7.37 -5.58
C CYS A 34 -0.02 -8.78 -6.18
N TYR A 35 0.90 -9.14 -7.07
CA TYR A 35 0.95 -10.44 -7.71
C TYR A 35 1.19 -11.57 -6.70
N HIS A 36 1.88 -11.29 -5.59
CA HIS A 36 2.05 -12.23 -4.49
C HIS A 36 0.88 -12.24 -3.47
N CYS A 37 -0.03 -11.27 -3.49
CA CYS A 37 -0.91 -11.01 -2.34
C CYS A 37 -1.89 -12.16 -2.05
N SER A 38 -2.58 -12.68 -3.07
CA SER A 38 -3.62 -13.72 -2.89
C SER A 38 -3.10 -15.00 -2.25
N ALA A 39 -1.80 -15.27 -2.38
CA ALA A 39 -1.15 -16.45 -1.81
C ALA A 39 -0.52 -16.20 -0.42
N ASN A 40 -0.27 -14.94 -0.03
CA ASN A 40 0.58 -14.62 1.11
C ASN A 40 -0.09 -13.73 2.19
N HIS A 41 -1.16 -12.99 1.88
CA HIS A 41 -1.76 -12.02 2.81
C HIS A 41 -3.24 -12.27 3.09
N PRO A 42 -3.58 -13.31 3.87
CA PRO A 42 -4.98 -13.61 4.19
C PRO A 42 -5.67 -12.46 4.93
N GLU A 43 -4.96 -11.72 5.78
CA GLU A 43 -5.51 -10.57 6.51
C GLU A 43 -5.77 -9.36 5.58
N LEU A 44 -4.81 -9.03 4.70
CA LEU A 44 -4.92 -7.86 3.83
C LEU A 44 -5.98 -8.05 2.74
N CYS A 45 -6.08 -9.25 2.17
CA CYS A 45 -7.04 -9.59 1.10
C CYS A 45 -8.52 -9.49 1.53
N VAL A 46 -8.81 -9.30 2.82
CA VAL A 46 -10.17 -8.94 3.29
C VAL A 46 -10.58 -7.55 2.81
N SER A 47 -9.61 -6.64 2.67
CA SER A 47 -9.85 -5.22 2.42
C SER A 47 -9.24 -4.74 1.10
N PHE A 48 -8.14 -5.36 0.66
CA PHE A 48 -7.36 -4.97 -0.52
C PHE A 48 -7.67 -5.88 -1.71
N VAL A 49 -7.99 -5.28 -2.86
CA VAL A 49 -8.35 -6.01 -4.08
C VAL A 49 -7.17 -6.01 -5.05
N ASP A 50 -6.63 -7.19 -5.34
CA ASP A 50 -5.48 -7.39 -6.24
C ASP A 50 -5.74 -6.90 -7.67
N LEU A 51 -6.99 -6.99 -8.15
CA LEU A 51 -7.42 -6.49 -9.46
C LEU A 51 -7.12 -5.00 -9.68
N ASP A 52 -7.01 -4.19 -8.61
CA ASP A 52 -6.63 -2.77 -8.69
C ASP A 52 -5.18 -2.56 -9.15
N PHE A 53 -4.36 -3.61 -9.13
CA PHE A 53 -2.93 -3.60 -9.45
C PHE A 53 -2.58 -4.31 -10.77
N GLY A 54 -3.61 -4.78 -11.48
CA GLY A 54 -3.50 -5.36 -12.82
C GLY A 54 -3.48 -6.88 -12.81
N PHE A 55 -4.03 -7.45 -13.88
CA PHE A 55 -4.16 -8.89 -14.09
C PHE A 55 -4.03 -9.22 -15.58
N ASP A 56 -3.74 -10.48 -15.89
CA ASP A 56 -3.74 -10.97 -17.27
C ASP A 56 -5.17 -11.38 -17.67
N PRO A 57 -5.86 -10.62 -18.54
CA PRO A 57 -7.25 -10.88 -18.91
C PRO A 57 -7.45 -12.22 -19.63
N GLU A 58 -6.40 -12.78 -20.27
CA GLU A 58 -6.49 -14.05 -20.98
C GLU A 58 -6.48 -15.26 -20.03
N THR A 59 -6.00 -15.05 -18.79
CA THR A 59 -5.94 -16.09 -17.76
C THR A 59 -7.22 -16.18 -16.92
N LEU A 60 -8.12 -15.19 -17.01
CA LEU A 60 -9.33 -15.16 -16.20
C LEU A 60 -10.36 -16.19 -16.67
N SER A 61 -10.86 -16.97 -15.70
CA SER A 61 -12.06 -17.77 -15.91
C SER A 61 -13.26 -16.87 -16.22
N PRO A 62 -14.35 -17.39 -16.79
CA PRO A 62 -15.57 -16.60 -17.00
C PRO A 62 -16.13 -15.99 -15.71
N GLU A 63 -16.00 -16.69 -14.59
CA GLU A 63 -16.44 -16.23 -13.27
C GLU A 63 -15.56 -15.08 -12.76
N ASP A 64 -14.23 -15.24 -12.82
CA ASP A 64 -13.29 -14.18 -12.39
C ASP A 64 -13.44 -12.91 -13.24
N ARG A 65 -13.80 -13.06 -14.51
CA ARG A 65 -14.07 -11.93 -15.40
C ARG A 65 -15.32 -11.17 -15.01
N GLU A 66 -16.39 -11.87 -14.66
CA GLU A 66 -17.62 -11.24 -14.16
C GLU A 66 -17.35 -10.51 -12.84
N GLN A 67 -16.56 -11.10 -11.95
CA GLN A 67 -16.12 -10.44 -10.71
C GLN A 67 -15.28 -9.19 -11.00
N ALA A 68 -14.37 -9.24 -11.96
CA ALA A 68 -13.56 -8.09 -12.34
C ALA A 68 -14.42 -6.97 -12.97
N GLU A 69 -15.36 -7.31 -13.85
CA GLU A 69 -16.29 -6.35 -14.43
C GLU A 69 -17.16 -5.67 -13.37
N GLU A 70 -17.67 -6.44 -12.41
CA GLU A 70 -18.44 -5.91 -11.27
C GLU A 70 -17.59 -4.97 -10.41
N HIS A 71 -16.35 -5.40 -10.09
CA HIS A 71 -15.40 -4.61 -9.33
C HIS A 71 -15.11 -3.27 -10.00
N PHE A 72 -14.83 -3.26 -11.31
CA PHE A 72 -14.57 -2.02 -12.04
C PHE A 72 -15.79 -1.10 -12.12
N ARG A 73 -16.99 -1.66 -12.23
CA ARG A 73 -18.23 -0.88 -12.18
C ARG A 73 -18.40 -0.21 -10.81
N LEU A 74 -18.19 -0.97 -9.73
CA LEU A 74 -18.25 -0.45 -8.36
C LEU A 74 -17.18 0.63 -8.13
N TYR A 75 -15.96 0.39 -8.62
CA TYR A 75 -14.86 1.33 -8.53
C TYR A 75 -15.20 2.67 -9.22
N GLU A 76 -15.78 2.61 -10.42
CA GLU A 76 -16.21 3.80 -11.16
C GLU A 76 -17.33 4.56 -10.43
N GLU A 77 -18.34 3.85 -9.91
CA GLU A 77 -19.43 4.44 -9.14
C GLU A 77 -18.93 5.15 -7.88
N ARG A 78 -18.09 4.47 -7.10
CA ARG A 78 -17.51 5.01 -5.85
C ARG A 78 -16.62 6.22 -6.13
N THR A 79 -15.78 6.14 -7.16
CA THR A 79 -14.94 7.27 -7.61
C THR A 79 -15.78 8.50 -7.92
N LYS A 80 -16.87 8.35 -8.70
CA LYS A 80 -17.78 9.46 -9.03
C LYS A 80 -18.44 10.04 -7.78
N ALA A 81 -18.90 9.18 -6.86
CA ALA A 81 -19.53 9.62 -5.61
C ALA A 81 -18.54 10.41 -4.72
N TRP A 82 -17.33 9.88 -4.51
CA TRP A 82 -16.30 10.55 -3.71
C TRP A 82 -15.86 11.88 -4.32
N GLU A 83 -15.70 11.96 -5.64
CA GLU A 83 -15.33 13.20 -6.31
C GLU A 83 -16.44 14.26 -6.25
N ALA A 84 -17.71 13.84 -6.32
CA ALA A 84 -18.85 14.74 -6.10
C ALA A 84 -18.89 15.29 -4.66
N ASP A 85 -18.46 14.50 -3.69
CA ASP A 85 -18.30 14.89 -2.28
C ASP A 85 -17.02 15.71 -2.02
N GLY A 86 -16.20 15.98 -3.04
CA GLY A 86 -14.99 16.78 -2.93
C GLY A 86 -13.74 16.00 -2.49
N PHE A 87 -13.74 14.67 -2.61
CA PHE A 87 -12.59 13.80 -2.36
C PHE A 87 -11.94 13.36 -3.68
N PRO A 88 -10.81 13.97 -4.09
CA PRO A 88 -10.13 13.59 -5.34
C PRO A 88 -9.67 12.13 -5.29
N SER A 89 -9.98 11.37 -6.35
CA SER A 89 -9.87 9.90 -6.30
C SER A 89 -9.06 9.32 -7.45
N ALA A 90 -9.17 9.88 -8.66
CA ALA A 90 -8.42 9.42 -9.84
C ALA A 90 -6.90 9.31 -9.61
N ALA A 91 -6.20 8.39 -10.29
CA ALA A 91 -4.75 8.28 -10.16
C ALA A 91 -4.02 9.56 -10.61
N VAL A 92 -3.02 9.98 -9.83
CA VAL A 92 -2.03 10.99 -10.21
C VAL A 92 -0.66 10.41 -9.93
N GLU A 93 0.20 10.41 -10.94
CA GLU A 93 1.47 9.71 -10.88
C GLU A 93 2.58 10.43 -11.64
N GLN A 94 3.80 10.30 -11.11
CA GLN A 94 5.04 10.70 -11.73
C GLN A 94 6.07 9.64 -11.34
N LEU A 95 6.27 8.64 -12.20
CA LEU A 95 6.95 7.39 -11.82
C LEU A 95 8.36 7.23 -12.38
N ALA A 96 8.62 7.80 -13.56
CA ALA A 96 9.92 7.84 -14.23
C ALA A 96 10.22 9.27 -14.72
N ASP A 97 11.42 9.51 -15.26
CA ASP A 97 11.84 10.81 -15.80
C ASP A 97 11.67 11.98 -14.80
N CYS A 98 11.87 11.71 -13.51
CA CYS A 98 11.62 12.65 -12.42
C CYS A 98 12.64 12.52 -11.28
N ALA A 99 12.86 13.62 -10.56
CA ALA A 99 13.75 13.60 -9.39
C ALA A 99 13.12 12.87 -8.19
N THR A 100 11.83 13.08 -7.99
CA THR A 100 11.03 12.50 -6.91
C THR A 100 9.83 11.81 -7.53
N ASN A 101 9.80 10.48 -7.45
CA ASN A 101 8.63 9.74 -7.89
C ASN A 101 7.53 9.73 -6.84
N PHE A 102 6.29 9.66 -7.29
CA PHE A 102 5.13 9.41 -6.44
C PHE A 102 3.96 8.90 -7.28
N ARG A 103 3.04 8.20 -6.63
CA ARG A 103 1.68 7.97 -7.14
C ARG A 103 0.69 8.06 -6.00
N THR A 104 -0.49 8.59 -6.32
CA THR A 104 -1.61 8.65 -5.40
C THR A 104 -2.92 8.37 -6.10
N GLN A 105 -3.76 7.58 -5.45
CA GLN A 105 -5.07 7.16 -5.94
C GLN A 105 -5.94 6.82 -4.73
N ARG A 106 -7.26 6.97 -4.84
CA ARG A 106 -8.19 6.44 -3.84
C ARG A 106 -8.65 5.06 -4.29
N LEU A 107 -8.26 4.02 -3.56
CA LEU A 107 -8.66 2.64 -3.83
C LEU A 107 -9.94 2.31 -3.07
N ILE A 108 -10.74 1.40 -3.62
CA ILE A 108 -11.86 0.86 -2.89
C ILE A 108 -11.36 -0.13 -1.83
N ILE A 109 -12.12 -0.24 -0.75
CA ILE A 109 -11.89 -1.26 0.26
C ILE A 109 -13.04 -2.26 0.14
N ALA A 110 -12.73 -3.55 0.11
CA ALA A 110 -13.73 -4.61 0.08
C ALA A 110 -14.49 -4.74 1.42
N GLY A 111 -15.49 -5.61 1.48
CA GLY A 111 -16.29 -5.82 2.69
C GLY A 111 -17.09 -4.57 3.09
N ALA A 112 -16.94 -4.11 4.34
CA ALA A 112 -17.62 -2.91 4.83
C ALA A 112 -17.10 -1.61 4.20
N GLY A 113 -15.93 -1.63 3.55
CA GLY A 113 -15.40 -0.52 2.78
C GLY A 113 -14.89 0.67 3.59
N GLU A 114 -14.69 0.49 4.90
CA GLU A 114 -14.32 1.59 5.82
C GLU A 114 -12.83 1.67 6.08
N SER A 115 -12.17 0.53 6.33
CA SER A 115 -10.76 0.52 6.73
C SER A 115 -10.07 -0.84 6.52
N GLN A 116 -8.74 -0.86 6.66
CA GLN A 116 -7.91 -2.06 6.54
C GLN A 116 -7.81 -2.77 7.89
N THR A 117 -8.91 -3.41 8.28
CA THR A 117 -9.05 -4.22 9.50
C THR A 117 -9.57 -5.60 9.12
N HIS A 118 -9.46 -6.59 10.01
CA HIS A 118 -9.91 -7.96 9.73
C HIS A 118 -11.41 -8.09 9.39
N ASP A 119 -12.23 -7.07 9.68
CA ASP A 119 -13.66 -7.02 9.35
C ASP A 119 -14.02 -5.89 8.35
N ALA A 120 -13.00 -5.20 7.82
CA ALA A 120 -13.10 -4.04 6.93
C ALA A 120 -13.88 -2.83 7.47
N THR A 121 -14.25 -2.82 8.75
CA THR A 121 -14.88 -1.67 9.43
C THR A 121 -13.82 -0.75 10.06
N ALA A 122 -14.16 0.50 10.35
CA ALA A 122 -13.24 1.46 10.95
C ALA A 122 -12.62 0.93 12.27
N ALA A 123 -11.31 1.09 12.41
CA ALA A 123 -10.58 0.80 13.63
C ALA A 123 -10.84 1.86 14.72
N SER A 124 -11.07 3.12 14.33
CA SER A 124 -11.42 4.22 15.22
C SER A 124 -12.82 4.75 14.96
N SER A 125 -13.60 4.91 16.03
CA SER A 125 -14.88 5.62 15.99
C SER A 125 -14.72 7.14 15.86
N LYS A 126 -13.56 7.68 16.26
CA LYS A 126 -13.19 9.08 16.04
C LYS A 126 -12.41 9.21 14.74
N LEU A 127 -13.01 9.90 13.77
CA LEU A 127 -12.45 10.03 12.43
C LEU A 127 -11.19 10.89 12.40
N LEU A 128 -10.33 10.64 11.40
CA LEU A 128 -9.07 11.34 11.24
C LEU A 128 -9.30 12.73 10.61
N GLY A 129 -8.69 13.76 11.21
CA GLY A 129 -8.79 15.14 10.72
C GLY A 129 -10.21 15.68 10.56
N HIS A 130 -10.59 16.00 9.33
CA HIS A 130 -11.89 16.58 8.98
C HIS A 130 -12.79 15.61 8.21
N MET A 131 -12.49 14.31 8.26
CA MET A 131 -13.32 13.28 7.66
C MET A 131 -14.72 13.28 8.29
N THR A 132 -15.74 13.09 7.45
CA THR A 132 -17.16 13.10 7.84
C THR A 132 -17.85 11.75 7.69
N ARG A 133 -17.18 10.80 7.03
CA ARG A 133 -17.68 9.44 6.76
C ARG A 133 -16.51 8.45 6.74
N LYS A 134 -16.81 7.19 6.99
CA LYS A 134 -15.82 6.10 7.09
C LYS A 134 -15.54 5.43 5.76
N ASP A 135 -16.53 5.35 4.89
CA ASP A 135 -16.50 4.64 3.61
C ASP A 135 -15.87 5.48 2.49
N LEU A 136 -14.67 6.00 2.74
CA LEU A 136 -13.87 6.77 1.78
C LEU A 136 -12.79 5.93 1.10
N GLY A 137 -12.77 4.62 1.34
CA GLY A 137 -11.71 3.74 0.87
C GLY A 137 -10.33 4.16 1.39
N ASP A 138 -9.29 3.76 0.66
CA ASP A 138 -7.90 4.05 0.99
C ASP A 138 -7.33 5.10 0.03
N THR A 139 -6.96 6.28 0.53
CA THR A 139 -6.07 7.15 -0.25
C THR A 139 -4.65 6.61 -0.18
N HIS A 140 -4.34 5.74 -1.13
CA HIS A 140 -3.02 5.19 -1.32
C HIS A 140 -2.07 6.29 -1.83
N LEU A 141 -0.95 6.49 -1.14
CA LEU A 141 0.12 7.40 -1.53
C LEU A 141 1.46 6.75 -1.29
N TRP A 142 2.27 6.68 -2.33
CA TRP A 142 3.60 6.13 -2.21
C TRP A 142 4.62 6.94 -3.01
N GLY A 143 5.90 6.78 -2.64
CA GLY A 143 7.05 7.47 -3.23
C GLY A 143 8.29 6.59 -3.24
N HIS A 144 9.47 7.21 -3.28
CA HIS A 144 10.71 6.48 -3.53
C HIS A 144 11.14 5.51 -2.43
N ASN A 145 10.77 5.76 -1.18
CA ASN A 145 11.12 4.92 -0.04
C ASN A 145 9.99 4.82 1.01
N SER A 146 8.74 5.01 0.58
CA SER A 146 7.59 4.99 1.49
C SER A 146 6.30 4.59 0.76
N TRP A 147 5.38 4.00 1.51
CA TRP A 147 3.97 3.83 1.13
C TRP A 147 3.09 4.21 2.31
N ASN A 148 1.90 4.68 2.01
CA ASN A 148 1.01 5.28 2.98
C ASN A 148 -0.44 5.00 2.58
N HIS A 149 -1.24 4.63 3.56
CA HIS A 149 -2.66 4.34 3.43
C HIS A 149 -3.41 5.31 4.33
N PHE A 150 -4.40 6.01 3.78
CA PHE A 150 -5.15 7.04 4.50
C PHE A 150 -6.65 6.75 4.40
N MET A 151 -7.17 6.10 5.43
CA MET A 151 -8.59 5.77 5.58
C MET A 151 -9.33 6.85 6.37
N GLY A 152 -10.66 6.78 6.42
CA GLY A 152 -11.48 7.81 7.06
C GLY A 152 -11.21 7.96 8.57
N ASP A 153 -10.73 6.90 9.22
CA ASP A 153 -10.61 6.81 10.67
C ASP A 153 -9.15 6.88 11.19
N HIS A 154 -8.20 6.39 10.41
CA HIS A 154 -6.78 6.42 10.74
C HIS A 154 -5.91 6.37 9.47
N ALA A 155 -4.60 6.50 9.65
CA ALA A 155 -3.63 6.33 8.56
C ALA A 155 -2.51 5.39 8.97
N VAL A 156 -1.99 4.63 8.01
CA VAL A 156 -0.81 3.78 8.15
C VAL A 156 0.27 4.34 7.25
N VAL A 157 1.41 4.72 7.84
CA VAL A 157 2.53 5.30 7.10
C VAL A 157 3.78 4.46 7.31
N ALA A 158 4.36 3.98 6.21
CA ALA A 158 5.53 3.13 6.21
C ALA A 158 6.72 3.83 5.55
N THR A 159 7.90 3.69 6.14
CA THR A 159 9.16 4.25 5.63
C THR A 159 10.24 3.18 5.58
N VAL A 160 10.89 3.08 4.43
CA VAL A 160 12.01 2.18 4.15
C VAL A 160 13.33 2.91 4.39
N ILE A 161 14.16 2.33 5.25
CA ILE A 161 15.45 2.87 5.67
C ILE A 161 16.54 1.82 5.39
N PRO A 162 17.39 2.00 4.36
CA PRO A 162 18.48 1.08 4.08
C PRO A 162 19.50 1.09 5.22
N LEU A 163 19.82 -0.09 5.79
CA LEU A 163 20.83 -0.23 6.84
C LEU A 163 22.16 -0.76 6.30
N SER A 164 22.09 -1.65 5.31
CA SER A 164 23.24 -2.17 4.59
C SER A 164 22.82 -2.66 3.20
N ALA A 165 23.74 -3.25 2.43
CA ALA A 165 23.41 -3.85 1.14
C ALA A 165 22.41 -5.02 1.23
N GLY A 166 22.29 -5.69 2.39
CA GLY A 166 21.40 -6.83 2.60
C GLY A 166 20.52 -6.72 3.85
N LYS A 167 20.34 -5.50 4.39
CA LYS A 167 19.43 -5.26 5.52
C LYS A 167 18.69 -3.93 5.35
N THR A 168 17.41 -3.95 5.64
CA THR A 168 16.51 -2.81 5.52
C THR A 168 15.63 -2.71 6.74
N LEU A 169 15.44 -1.49 7.28
CA LEU A 169 14.44 -1.24 8.31
C LEU A 169 13.17 -0.73 7.64
N VAL A 170 12.04 -1.36 7.92
CA VAL A 170 10.71 -0.85 7.61
C VAL A 170 10.08 -0.36 8.89
N ARG A 171 9.80 0.95 8.93
CA ARG A 171 9.11 1.59 10.06
C ARG A 171 7.68 1.88 9.66
N THR A 172 6.74 1.29 10.38
CA THR A 172 5.30 1.52 10.17
C THR A 172 4.72 2.25 11.37
N LYS A 173 3.90 3.27 11.10
CA LYS A 173 3.20 4.05 12.14
C LYS A 173 1.72 4.11 11.84
N TRP A 174 0.93 3.92 12.88
CA TRP A 174 -0.51 4.11 12.87
C TRP A 174 -0.83 5.47 13.48
N LEU A 175 -1.46 6.33 12.68
CA LEU A 175 -1.82 7.68 13.04
C LEU A 175 -3.33 7.76 13.26
N VAL A 176 -3.73 8.19 14.45
CA VAL A 176 -5.13 8.44 14.81
C VAL A 176 -5.33 9.91 15.11
N HIS A 177 -6.58 10.36 15.19
CA HIS A 177 -6.90 11.71 15.64
C HIS A 177 -6.25 12.01 17.01
N LYS A 178 -5.67 13.21 17.23
CA LYS A 178 -4.98 13.55 18.50
C LYS A 178 -5.81 13.29 19.76
N ASP A 179 -7.12 13.52 19.67
CA ASP A 179 -8.05 13.35 20.78
C ASP A 179 -8.68 11.94 20.84
N ALA A 180 -8.27 11.00 19.98
CA ALA A 180 -8.72 9.62 20.06
C ALA A 180 -8.07 8.95 21.28
N VAL A 181 -8.84 8.17 22.04
CA VAL A 181 -8.41 7.50 23.27
C VAL A 181 -8.49 5.99 23.07
N GLU A 182 -7.40 5.28 23.37
CA GLU A 182 -7.35 3.82 23.32
C GLU A 182 -8.32 3.19 24.33
N GLY A 183 -9.00 2.12 23.92
CA GLY A 183 -10.03 1.45 24.73
C GLY A 183 -11.36 2.20 24.79
N ILE A 184 -11.47 3.38 24.16
CA ILE A 184 -12.72 4.13 24.02
C ILE A 184 -13.04 4.34 22.55
N ASP A 185 -12.16 5.06 21.84
CA ASP A 185 -12.36 5.39 20.43
C ASP A 185 -11.86 4.28 19.50
N TYR A 186 -10.78 3.59 19.88
CA TYR A 186 -10.19 2.48 19.12
C TYR A 186 -9.65 1.38 20.04
N ASP A 187 -9.63 0.16 19.52
CA ASP A 187 -8.89 -0.98 20.07
C ASP A 187 -7.55 -1.13 19.34
N LEU A 188 -6.47 -1.37 20.07
CA LEU A 188 -5.12 -1.38 19.49
C LEU A 188 -4.88 -2.59 18.58
N ASP A 189 -5.43 -3.75 18.93
CA ASP A 189 -5.28 -4.98 18.16
C ASP A 189 -5.97 -4.82 16.80
N LYS A 190 -7.25 -4.43 16.80
CA LYS A 190 -8.00 -4.13 15.57
C LYS A 190 -7.36 -3.03 14.72
N LEU A 191 -6.67 -2.07 15.33
CA LEU A 191 -5.97 -1.00 14.61
C LEU A 191 -4.73 -1.52 13.86
N THR A 192 -4.07 -2.56 14.37
CA THR A 192 -2.70 -2.90 13.98
C THR A 192 -2.53 -4.29 13.38
N ASP A 193 -3.42 -5.23 13.68
CA ASP A 193 -3.33 -6.66 13.33
C ASP A 193 -3.00 -6.92 11.86
N VAL A 194 -3.79 -6.36 10.93
CA VAL A 194 -3.64 -6.58 9.48
C VAL A 194 -2.26 -6.16 9.01
N TRP A 195 -1.81 -4.96 9.36
CA TRP A 195 -0.55 -4.41 8.87
C TRP A 195 0.68 -4.98 9.58
N ILE A 196 0.55 -5.42 10.84
CA ILE A 196 1.61 -6.18 11.51
C ILE A 196 1.82 -7.51 10.78
N ALA A 197 0.74 -8.28 10.58
CA ALA A 197 0.80 -9.56 9.88
C ALA A 197 1.36 -9.41 8.45
N THR A 198 0.85 -8.43 7.70
CA THR A 198 1.30 -8.14 6.33
C THR A 198 2.79 -7.79 6.28
N THR A 199 3.27 -6.93 7.19
CA THR A 199 4.68 -6.53 7.21
C THR A 199 5.60 -7.72 7.51
N ASP A 200 5.20 -8.61 8.42
CA ASP A 200 5.99 -9.81 8.74
C ASP A 200 6.02 -10.79 7.55
N GLN A 201 4.87 -10.98 6.87
CA GLN A 201 4.77 -11.81 5.67
C GLN A 201 5.65 -11.26 4.52
N ASP A 202 5.64 -9.94 4.31
CA ASP A 202 6.49 -9.27 3.33
C ASP A 202 7.98 -9.41 3.66
N ALA A 203 8.35 -9.30 4.93
CA ALA A 203 9.74 -9.46 5.37
C ALA A 203 10.29 -10.85 5.00
N ASP A 204 9.48 -11.90 5.14
CA ASP A 204 9.84 -13.27 4.74
C ASP A 204 9.99 -13.40 3.22
N LEU A 205 9.12 -12.76 2.42
CA LEU A 205 9.23 -12.74 0.96
C LEU A 205 10.50 -12.02 0.50
N VAL A 206 10.80 -10.86 1.09
CA VAL A 206 12.00 -10.07 0.79
C VAL A 206 13.26 -10.86 1.16
N ALA A 207 13.29 -11.52 2.32
CA ALA A 207 14.43 -12.32 2.76
C ALA A 207 14.71 -13.48 1.80
N ARG A 208 13.66 -14.20 1.36
CA ARG A 208 13.78 -15.30 0.39
C ARG A 208 14.27 -14.81 -0.97
N SER A 209 13.70 -13.71 -1.46
CA SER A 209 14.11 -13.10 -2.72
C SER A 209 15.57 -12.65 -2.67
N HIS A 210 15.97 -11.98 -1.58
CA HIS A 210 17.35 -11.54 -1.39
C HIS A 210 18.33 -12.71 -1.38
N ALA A 211 18.04 -13.76 -0.61
CA ALA A 211 18.86 -14.97 -0.56
C ALA A 211 19.02 -15.60 -1.96
N GLY A 212 17.94 -15.65 -2.75
CA GLY A 212 17.97 -16.13 -4.14
C GLY A 212 18.87 -15.29 -5.05
N THR A 213 18.86 -13.96 -4.92
CA THR A 213 19.70 -13.07 -5.74
C THR A 213 21.21 -13.20 -5.46
N LEU A 214 21.60 -13.81 -4.34
CA LEU A 214 23.01 -14.05 -4.00
C LEU A 214 23.57 -15.33 -4.65
N ASP A 215 22.72 -16.18 -5.21
CA ASP A 215 23.16 -17.38 -5.93
C ASP A 215 23.82 -16.98 -7.26
N LEU A 216 24.98 -17.56 -7.57
CA LEU A 216 25.71 -17.31 -8.82
C LEU A 216 24.93 -17.75 -10.07
N ALA A 217 23.96 -18.65 -9.93
CA ALA A 217 23.08 -19.09 -10.99
C ALA A 217 21.91 -18.13 -11.25
N TYR A 218 21.68 -17.15 -10.36
CA TYR A 218 20.60 -16.18 -10.53
C TYR A 218 20.78 -15.38 -11.83
N GLN A 219 19.69 -15.28 -12.59
CA GLN A 219 19.58 -14.40 -13.75
C GLN A 219 18.28 -13.60 -13.61
N PRO A 220 18.30 -12.27 -13.84
CA PRO A 220 17.08 -11.47 -13.79
C PRO A 220 16.03 -11.99 -14.78
N GLY A 221 14.83 -12.26 -14.26
CA GLY A 221 13.65 -12.58 -15.07
C GLY A 221 12.96 -11.33 -15.61
N PRO A 222 12.06 -11.48 -16.59
CA PRO A 222 11.20 -10.38 -17.03
C PRO A 222 10.11 -10.10 -15.99
N TYR A 223 9.79 -8.82 -15.75
CA TYR A 223 8.58 -8.43 -15.04
C TYR A 223 7.33 -8.74 -15.87
N SER A 224 6.26 -9.12 -15.19
CA SER A 224 4.91 -9.22 -15.73
C SER A 224 4.46 -7.87 -16.28
N ARG A 225 4.05 -7.87 -17.54
CA ARG A 225 3.52 -6.67 -18.22
C ARG A 225 2.13 -6.29 -17.73
N PHE A 226 1.48 -7.16 -16.97
CA PHE A 226 0.12 -6.98 -16.48
C PHE A 226 0.08 -6.50 -15.03
N SER A 227 0.92 -7.09 -14.16
CA SER A 227 0.83 -6.89 -12.70
C SER A 227 2.08 -6.25 -12.08
N GLU A 228 3.20 -6.18 -12.81
CA GLU A 228 4.49 -5.70 -12.26
C GLU A 228 5.01 -4.47 -13.01
N THR A 229 4.14 -3.74 -13.73
CA THR A 229 4.53 -2.53 -14.48
C THR A 229 5.15 -1.46 -13.58
N ASN A 230 4.68 -1.34 -12.33
CA ASN A 230 5.25 -0.39 -11.37
C ASN A 230 6.68 -0.77 -10.93
N LEU A 231 7.07 -2.05 -10.98
CA LEU A 231 8.43 -2.50 -10.65
C LEU A 231 9.39 -2.05 -11.75
N ASP A 232 8.98 -2.22 -13.01
CA ASP A 232 9.73 -1.69 -14.17
C ASP A 232 9.92 -0.17 -14.07
N LYS A 233 8.86 0.57 -13.70
CA LYS A 233 8.95 2.02 -13.49
C LYS A 233 9.87 2.40 -12.34
N PHE A 234 9.81 1.68 -11.21
CA PHE A 234 10.70 1.91 -10.07
C PHE A 234 12.16 1.63 -10.43
N ALA A 235 12.45 0.51 -11.09
CA ALA A 235 13.79 0.15 -11.54
C ALA A 235 14.34 1.17 -12.54
N THR A 236 13.52 1.60 -13.51
CA THR A 236 13.87 2.66 -14.47
C THR A 236 14.23 3.95 -13.74
N TRP A 237 13.36 4.43 -12.85
CA TRP A 237 13.62 5.63 -12.05
C TRP A 237 14.92 5.50 -11.26
N TYR A 238 15.14 4.39 -10.56
CA TYR A 238 16.34 4.17 -9.77
C TYR A 238 17.61 4.27 -10.63
N ILE A 239 17.63 3.59 -11.78
CA ILE A 239 18.77 3.60 -12.71
C ILE A 239 19.02 5.02 -13.25
N ASP A 240 17.98 5.76 -13.63
CA ASP A 240 18.14 7.10 -14.16
C ASP A 240 18.61 8.10 -13.08
N ARG A 241 18.17 7.92 -11.83
CA ARG A 241 18.72 8.68 -10.69
C ARG A 241 20.19 8.36 -10.47
N MET A 242 20.59 7.10 -10.52
CA MET A 242 21.98 6.67 -10.37
C MET A 242 22.87 7.30 -11.46
N ARG A 243 22.44 7.21 -12.73
CA ARG A 243 23.14 7.83 -13.87
C ARG A 243 23.27 9.34 -13.75
N ALA A 244 22.19 10.02 -13.33
CA ALA A 244 22.21 11.46 -13.11
C ALA A 244 23.18 11.90 -12.00
N HIS A 245 23.63 10.97 -11.16
CA HIS A 245 24.61 11.18 -10.08
C HIS A 245 25.97 10.51 -10.34
N GLY A 246 26.24 10.09 -11.58
CA GLY A 246 27.58 9.63 -12.01
C GLY A 246 27.90 8.17 -11.71
N TYR A 247 26.89 7.33 -11.50
CA TYR A 247 27.03 5.86 -11.44
C TYR A 247 26.74 5.21 -12.80
#